data_AF-A0A2V8F147-F1
#
_entry.id   AF-A0A2V8F147-F1
#
_cell.length_a   1.000
_cell.length_b   1.000
_cell.length_c   1.000
_cell.angle_alpha   90.00
_cell.angle_beta   90.00
_cell.angle_gamma   90.00
#
_symmetry.space_group_name_H-M   'P 1'
#
loop_
_entity.id
_entity.type
_entity.pdbx_description
1 polymer ?
#
loop_
_entity_poly.entity_id
_entity_poly.type
_entity_poly.pdbx_seq_one_letter_code
_entity_poly.pdbx_strand_id
1 'polypeptide(L)' 'MFLIAFTKKRYAGTPLVVQGPGAGADVTAMGVFFEVVKLLHYLPR' A
#
# COMPACT_ATOMS: atom_id res chain seq x y z
N MET A 1 -10.65 5.87 -7.93
CA MET A 1 -9.21 6.00 -8.25
C MET A 1 -8.49 6.54 -7.03
N PHE A 2 -7.33 6.00 -6.65
CA PHE A 2 -6.56 6.39 -5.47
C PHE A 2 -5.15 6.82 -5.88
N LEU A 3 -4.66 7.90 -5.27
CA LEU A 3 -3.35 8.47 -5.57
C LEU A 3 -2.78 9.09 -4.30
N ILE A 4 -1.54 8.71 -3.95
CA ILE A 4 -0.76 9.32 -2.89
C ILE A 4 0.60 9.72 -3.46
N ALA A 5 1.02 10.96 -3.23
CA ALA A 5 2.36 11.42 -3.55
C ALA A 5 3.18 11.61 -2.26
N PHE A 6 4.34 10.96 -2.17
CA PHE A 6 5.27 11.11 -1.06
C PHE A 6 6.43 12.01 -1.45
N THR A 7 6.56 13.14 -0.75
CA THR A 7 7.68 14.06 -0.90
C THR A 7 8.53 14.01 0.37
N LYS A 8 9.74 13.47 0.26
CA LYS A 8 10.74 13.42 1.34
C LYS A 8 12.03 14.08 0.86
N LYS A 9 12.97 14.38 1.77
CA LYS A 9 14.29 14.97 1.43
C LYS A 9 15.01 14.22 0.28
N ARG A 10 14.88 12.89 0.24
CA ARG A 10 15.44 12.03 -0.82
C ARG A 10 14.68 12.08 -2.16
N TYR A 11 13.41 12.49 -2.14
CA TYR A 11 12.50 12.55 -3.29
C TYR A 11 11.98 13.99 -3.50
N ALA A 12 12.80 15.00 -3.21
CA ALA A 12 12.37 16.40 -3.20
C ALA A 12 12.16 16.96 -4.62
N GLY A 13 12.94 16.50 -5.61
CA GLY A 13 12.81 16.91 -7.01
C GLY A 13 11.85 16.05 -7.84
N THR A 14 11.61 14.80 -7.41
CA THR A 14 10.71 13.84 -8.07
C THR A 14 9.91 13.10 -6.98
N PRO A 15 8.68 13.55 -6.67
CA PRO A 15 7.87 12.92 -5.63
C PRO A 15 7.53 11.48 -6.03
N LEU A 16 7.54 10.58 -5.05
CA LEU A 16 7.16 9.18 -5.28
C LEU A 16 5.64 9.08 -5.32
N VAL A 17 5.07 8.79 -6.50
CA VAL A 17 3.63 8.67 -6.71
C VAL A 17 3.21 7.20 -6.64
N VAL A 18 2.28 6.89 -5.75
CA VAL A 18 1.62 5.59 -5.66
C VAL A 18 0.18 5.78 -6.15
N GLN A 19 -0.17 5.10 -7.25
CA GLN A 19 -1.50 5.16 -7.85
C GLN A 19 -2.10 3.76 -7.95
N GLY A 20 -3.41 3.66 -7.72
CA GLY A 20 -4.14 2.40 -7.86
C GLY A 20 -5.66 2.57 -7.86
N PRO A 21 -6.41 1.49 -8.12
CA PRO A 21 -7.86 1.45 -7.92
C PRO A 21 -8.20 1.67 -6.43
N GLY A 22 -9.02 2.68 -6.15
CA GLY A 22 -9.29 3.14 -4.78
C GLY A 22 -10.44 2.45 -4.05
N ALA A 23 -11.27 1.70 -4.78
CA ALA A 23 -12.40 0.95 -4.25
C ALA A 23 -12.82 -0.12 -5.27
N GLY A 24 -13.32 -1.25 -4.78
CA GLY A 24 -13.75 -2.41 -5.55
C GLY A 24 -13.66 -3.68 -4.70
N ALA A 25 -14.56 -4.64 -4.90
CA ALA A 25 -14.61 -5.85 -4.08
C ALA A 25 -13.26 -6.60 -4.08
N ASP A 26 -12.63 -6.72 -5.25
CA ASP A 26 -11.35 -7.42 -5.41
C ASP A 26 -10.19 -6.69 -4.74
N VAL A 27 -10.14 -5.35 -4.83
CA VAL A 27 -9.06 -4.54 -4.27
C VAL A 27 -9.16 -4.42 -2.75
N THR A 28 -10.37 -4.45 -2.19
CA THR A 28 -10.59 -4.56 -0.75
C THR A 28 -10.20 -5.95 -0.23
N ALA A 29 -10.57 -7.02 -0.94
CA ALA A 29 -10.18 -8.38 -0.57
C ALA A 29 -8.66 -8.57 -0.57
N MET A 30 -7.95 -8.01 -1.55
CA MET A 30 -6.48 -7.99 -1.56
C MET A 30 -5.89 -7.28 -0.34
N GLY A 31 -6.46 -6.14 0.06
CA GLY A 31 -6.02 -5.42 1.26
C GLY A 31 -6.15 -6.26 2.53
N VAL A 32 -7.28 -6.95 2.70
CA VAL A 32 -7.51 -7.84 3.85
C VAL A 32 -6.56 -9.05 3.81
N PHE A 33 -6.38 -9.67 2.65
CA PHE A 33 -5.47 -10.81 2.48
C PHE A 33 -4.03 -10.44 2.84
N PHE A 34 -3.57 -9.26 2.44
CA PHE A 34 -2.23 -8.78 2.75
C PHE A 34 -1.99 -8.67 4.27
N GLU A 35 -2.98 -8.20 5.03
CA GLU A 35 -2.87 -8.11 6.49
C GLU A 35 -2.77 -9.50 7.14
N VAL A 36 -3.48 -10.50 6.63
CA VAL A 36 -3.36 -11.90 7.10
C VAL A 36 -1.95 -12.44 6.86
N VAL A 37 -1.39 -12.23 5.66
CA VAL A 37 -0.02 -12.66 5.33
C VAL A 37 1.00 -11.97 6.24
N LYS A 38 0.83 -10.68 6.47
CA LYS A 38 1.71 -9.90 7.36
C LYS A 38 1.64 -10.40 8.80
N LEU A 39 0.46 -10.74 9.31
CA LEU A 39 0.28 -11.31 10.64
C LEU A 39 1.04 -12.65 10.78
N LEU A 40 0.94 -13.52 9.77
CA LEU A 40 1.67 -14.79 9.75
C LEU A 40 3.18 -14.59 9.77
N HIS A 41 3.69 -13.55 9.10
CA HIS A 41 5.12 -13.22 9.12
C HIS A 41 5.59 -12.63 10.46
N TYR A 42 4.70 -11.92 11.17
CA TYR A 42 5.02 -11.29 12.46
C TYR A 42 4.95 -12.23 13.66
N LEU A 43 4.41 -13.44 13.51
CA LEU A 43 4.37 -14.42 14.58
C LEU A 43 5.76 -15.06 14.74
N PRO A 44 6.51 -14.77 15.83
CA PRO A 44 7.75 -15.48 16.11
C PRO A 44 7.42 -16.96 16.38
N ARG A 45 8.32 -17.84 15.92
CA ARG A 45 8.24 -19.28 16.16
C ARG A 45 8.43 -19.63 17.63
#